data_AF-A0A5C3N1Q6-F1
#
_entry.id   AF-A0A5C3N1Q6-F1
#
_cell.length_a   1.000
_cell.length_b   1.000
_cell.length_c   1.000
_cell.angle_alpha   90.00
_cell.angle_beta   90.00
_cell.angle_gamma   90.00
#
_symmetry.space_group_name_H-M   'P 1'
#
loop_
_entity.id
_entity.type
_entity.pdbx_description
1 polymer ?
#
loop_
_entity_poly.entity_id
_entity_poly.type
_entity_poly.pdbx_seq_one_letter_code
_entity_poly.pdbx_strand_id
1 'polypeptide(L)'
;MASGQGQPPSTSETPFMLYLVALLNLYESAPSTTPPPVYNGPPGWCYDSVMHSIRNIARRMYTAEEELRNIKDKEPYSGDGPETKKRR
;
A
#
# COMPACT_ATOMS: atom_id res chain seq x y z
N MET A 1 9.97 -6.02 52.36
CA MET A 1 10.28 -7.02 51.32
C MET A 1 9.27 -6.83 50.20
N ALA A 2 9.66 -6.24 49.07
CA ALA A 2 8.80 -6.07 47.91
C ALA A 2 9.68 -6.27 46.67
N SER A 3 9.59 -7.46 46.07
CA SER A 3 10.39 -7.85 44.91
C SER A 3 9.49 -8.05 43.71
N GLY A 4 9.84 -7.41 42.59
CA GLY A 4 9.49 -7.87 41.25
C GLY A 4 8.21 -7.29 40.66
N GLN A 5 8.20 -5.99 40.32
CA GLN A 5 7.31 -5.54 39.25
C GLN A 5 7.85 -6.10 37.93
N GLY A 6 7.01 -6.85 37.22
CA GLY A 6 7.29 -7.28 35.85
C GLY A 6 7.46 -6.07 34.95
N GLN A 7 8.66 -5.91 34.42
CA GLN A 7 8.95 -4.94 33.38
C GLN A 7 8.11 -5.32 32.14
N PRO A 8 7.23 -4.45 31.60
CA PRO A 8 6.63 -4.70 30.28
C PRO A 8 7.77 -4.79 29.26
N PRO A 9 7.68 -5.67 28.24
CA PRO A 9 8.68 -5.73 27.18
C PRO A 9 8.80 -4.33 26.59
N SER A 10 9.99 -3.74 26.66
CA SER A 10 10.25 -2.45 26.02
C SER A 10 9.77 -2.56 24.58
N THR A 11 8.91 -1.61 24.17
CA THR A 11 8.47 -1.40 22.79
C THR A 11 9.67 -0.93 21.96
N SER A 12 10.70 -1.76 21.89
CA SER A 12 11.86 -1.56 21.05
C SER A 12 11.41 -1.85 19.63
N GLU A 13 11.38 -0.81 18.81
CA GLU A 13 11.14 -0.92 17.38
C GLU A 13 12.06 -2.00 16.83
N THR A 14 11.48 -3.09 16.34
CA THR A 14 12.29 -4.20 15.83
C THR A 14 12.91 -3.79 14.49
N PRO A 15 14.07 -4.35 14.09
CA PRO A 15 14.66 -4.08 12.78
C PRO A 15 13.69 -4.28 11.62
N PHE A 16 12.74 -5.21 11.77
CA PHE A 16 11.67 -5.44 10.81
C PHE A 16 10.65 -4.29 10.76
N MET A 17 10.26 -3.72 11.91
CA MET A 17 9.34 -2.57 11.92
C MET A 17 9.97 -1.35 11.23
N LEU A 18 11.23 -1.05 11.51
CA LEU A 18 11.95 0.05 10.86
C LEU A 18 12.05 -0.16 9.34
N TYR A 19 12.36 -1.38 8.92
CA TYR A 19 12.36 -1.76 7.50
C TYR A 19 10.98 -1.57 6.85
N LEU A 20 9.92 -2.03 7.52
CA LEU A 20 8.55 -1.92 7.02
C LEU A 20 8.12 -0.46 6.86
N VAL A 21 8.40 0.39 7.85
CA VAL A 21 8.12 1.83 7.77
C VAL A 21 8.87 2.48 6.61
N ALA A 22 10.17 2.19 6.46
CA ALA A 22 10.95 2.71 5.35
C ALA A 22 10.39 2.29 3.98
N LEU A 23 9.96 1.02 3.86
CA LEU A 23 9.36 0.50 2.64
C LEU A 23 8.03 1.21 2.32
N LEU A 24 7.16 1.38 3.30
CA LEU A 24 5.85 2.04 3.12
C LEU A 24 6.00 3.53 2.77
N ASN A 25 6.90 4.25 3.46
CA ASN A 25 7.18 5.65 3.16
C ASN A 25 7.71 5.84 1.73
N LEU A 26 8.53 4.90 1.24
CA LEU A 26 9.01 4.93 -0.13
C LEU A 26 7.85 4.79 -1.13
N TYR A 27 6.93 3.86 -0.89
CA TYR A 27 5.73 3.68 -1.73
C TYR A 27 4.81 4.90 -1.72
N GLU A 28 4.67 5.58 -0.59
CA GLU A 28 3.89 6.82 -0.49
C GLU A 28 4.52 7.97 -1.30
N SER A 29 5.85 8.06 -1.32
CA SER A 29 6.61 9.13 -1.98
C SER A 29 6.67 9.09 -3.53
N ALA A 30 5.74 8.41 -4.20
CA ALA A 30 5.80 8.16 -5.64
C ALA A 30 5.96 9.45 -6.50
N PRO A 31 6.65 9.40 -7.66
CA PRO A 31 7.45 8.31 -8.21
C PRO A 31 8.92 8.46 -7.78
N SER A 32 9.32 7.71 -6.75
CA SER A 32 10.70 7.74 -6.26
C SER A 32 11.57 6.80 -7.09
N THR A 33 12.66 7.32 -7.68
CA THR A 33 13.73 6.52 -8.31
C THR A 33 14.60 5.79 -7.29
N THR A 34 14.27 5.90 -6.00
CA THR A 34 15.04 5.32 -4.91
C THR A 34 14.80 3.81 -4.88
N PRO A 35 15.88 3.00 -4.90
CA PRO A 35 15.72 1.55 -4.82
C PRO A 35 15.08 1.17 -3.47
N PRO A 36 14.25 0.10 -3.45
CA PRO A 36 13.65 -0.36 -2.20
C PRO A 36 14.73 -0.77 -1.19
N PRO A 37 14.53 -0.50 0.11
CA PRO A 37 15.45 -0.95 1.14
C PRO A 37 15.60 -2.47 1.10
N VAL A 38 16.78 -2.98 1.48
CA VAL A 38 17.04 -4.42 1.59
C VAL A 38 16.98 -4.80 3.07
N TYR A 39 16.13 -5.77 3.41
CA TYR A 39 16.07 -6.32 4.76
C TYR A 39 17.18 -7.36 4.98
N ASN A 40 18.13 -7.04 5.85
CA ASN A 40 19.25 -7.94 6.22
C ASN A 40 19.05 -8.61 7.60
N GLY A 41 17.84 -8.52 8.18
CA GLY A 41 17.55 -9.14 9.48
C GLY A 41 17.21 -10.63 9.37
N PRO A 42 17.14 -11.35 10.49
CA PRO A 42 16.78 -12.76 10.48
C PRO A 42 15.37 -12.93 9.89
N PRO A 43 15.18 -13.83 8.91
CA PRO A 43 13.86 -14.19 8.44
C PRO A 43 13.15 -14.95 9.55
N GLY A 44 11.96 -14.48 9.91
CA GLY A 44 11.12 -15.12 10.91
C GLY A 44 9.69 -15.18 10.40
N TRP A 45 8.87 -16.01 11.04
CA TRP A 45 7.46 -16.20 10.65
C TRP A 45 6.68 -14.89 10.50
N CYS A 46 6.98 -13.87 11.33
CA CYS A 46 6.36 -12.54 11.23
C CYS A 46 6.75 -11.81 9.94
N TYR A 47 8.04 -11.85 9.57
CA TYR A 47 8.52 -11.26 8.31
C TYR A 47 7.80 -11.90 7.12
N ASP A 48 7.79 -13.23 7.05
CA ASP A 48 7.18 -13.96 5.92
C ASP A 48 5.67 -13.70 5.83
N SER A 49 4.97 -13.73 6.97
CA SER A 49 3.51 -13.52 7.03
C SER A 49 3.12 -12.10 6.61
N VAL A 50 3.85 -11.08 7.07
CA VAL A 50 3.58 -9.69 6.71
C VAL A 50 3.91 -9.44 5.24
N MET A 51 5.08 -9.88 4.76
CA MET A 51 5.46 -9.71 3.34
C MET A 51 4.50 -10.44 2.40
N HIS A 52 4.01 -11.63 2.78
CA HIS A 52 3.00 -12.36 2.03
C HIS A 52 1.68 -11.57 1.97
N SER A 53 1.24 -11.02 3.12
CA SER A 53 0.01 -10.23 3.21
C SER A 53 0.08 -8.95 2.37
N ILE A 54 1.20 -8.21 2.45
CA ILE A 54 1.43 -7.00 1.64
C ILE A 54 1.40 -7.33 0.15
N ARG A 55 2.05 -8.42 -0.27
CA ARG A 55 2.02 -8.87 -1.67
C ARG A 55 0.60 -9.15 -2.16
N ASN A 56 -0.23 -9.76 -1.33
CA ASN A 56 -1.62 -10.04 -1.69
C ASN A 56 -2.46 -8.77 -1.78
N ILE A 57 -2.24 -7.79 -0.90
CA ILE A 57 -2.90 -6.48 -0.96
C ILE A 57 -2.49 -5.74 -2.23
N ALA A 58 -1.19 -5.65 -2.52
CA ALA A 58 -0.67 -4.99 -3.72
C ALA A 58 -1.25 -5.61 -5.01
N ARG A 59 -1.35 -6.94 -5.10
CA ARG A 59 -1.99 -7.62 -6.24
C ARG A 59 -3.45 -7.20 -6.42
N ARG A 60 -4.23 -7.19 -5.34
CA ARG A 60 -5.65 -6.78 -5.39
C ARG A 60 -5.79 -5.32 -5.81
N MET A 61 -4.91 -4.44 -5.32
CA MET A 61 -4.87 -3.03 -5.70
C MET A 61 -4.57 -2.88 -7.20
N TYR A 62 -3.52 -3.52 -7.72
CA TYR A 62 -3.20 -3.46 -9.14
C TYR A 62 -4.34 -3.97 -10.04
N THR A 63 -5.00 -5.08 -9.66
CA THR A 63 -6.18 -5.57 -10.39
C THR A 63 -7.31 -4.56 -10.36
N ALA A 64 -7.60 -3.95 -9.21
CA ALA A 64 -8.64 -2.93 -9.11
C ALA A 64 -8.30 -1.67 -9.94
N GLU A 65 -7.04 -1.25 -9.97
CA GLU A 65 -6.59 -0.12 -10.80
C GLU A 65 -6.69 -0.43 -12.30
N GLU A 66 -6.37 -1.66 -12.71
CA GLU A 66 -6.52 -2.12 -14.09
C GLU A 66 -7.99 -2.16 -14.51
N GLU A 67 -8.87 -2.69 -13.66
CA GLU A 67 -10.31 -2.68 -13.89
C GLU A 67 -10.88 -1.26 -13.97
N LEU A 68 -10.45 -0.35 -13.09
CA LEU A 68 -10.84 1.06 -13.11
C LEU A 68 -10.41 1.75 -14.42
N ARG A 69 -9.18 1.49 -14.90
CA ARG A 69 -8.70 2.00 -16.20
C ARG A 69 -9.57 1.47 -17.33
N ASN A 70 -9.84 0.16 -17.34
CA ASN A 70 -10.70 -0.45 -18.34
C ASN A 70 -12.13 0.10 -18.33
N ILE A 71 -12.69 0.47 -17.17
CA ILE A 71 -14.00 1.13 -17.07
C ILE A 71 -13.91 2.54 -17.64
N LYS A 72 -12.91 3.33 -17.25
CA LYS A 72 -12.73 4.71 -17.71
C LYS A 72 -12.51 4.80 -19.23
N ASP A 73 -11.77 3.85 -19.80
CA ASP A 73 -11.56 3.75 -21.24
C ASP A 73 -12.83 3.29 -21.99
N LYS A 74 -13.77 2.65 -21.27
CA LYS A 74 -15.06 2.20 -21.80
C LYS A 74 -16.21 3.16 -21.53
N GLU A 75 -16.05 4.21 -20.73
CA GLU A 75 -17.05 5.28 -20.64
C GLU A 75 -17.07 6.00 -22.00
N PRO A 76 -18.11 5.82 -22.84
CA PRO A 76 -18.25 6.68 -23.99
C PRO A 76 -18.51 8.07 -23.43
N TYR A 77 -17.74 9.05 -23.90
CA TYR A 77 -18.01 10.48 -23.75
C TYR A 77 -19.52 10.69 -23.83
N SER A 78 -20.17 10.90 -22.68
CA SER A 78 -21.56 11.35 -22.61
C SER A 78 -21.54 12.83 -22.95
N GLY A 79 -21.20 13.10 -24.21
CA GLY A 79 -21.30 14.40 -24.80
C GLY A 79 -22.74 14.83 -24.65
N ASP A 80 -22.92 15.88 -23.88
CA ASP A 80 -23.98 16.86 -24.02
C ASP A 80 -24.37 16.92 -25.52
N GLY A 81 -25.47 16.24 -25.87
CA GLY A 81 -25.97 16.22 -27.24
C GLY A 81 -26.37 17.65 -27.59
N PRO A 82 -26.06 18.15 -28.80
CA PRO A 82 -26.26 19.55 -29.13
C PRO A 82 -27.74 19.90 -28.96
N GLU A 83 -28.00 20.87 -28.10
CA GLU A 83 -29.29 21.52 -27.88
C GLU A 83 -30.03 21.68 -29.22
N THR A 84 -31.13 20.95 -29.39
CA THR A 84 -31.99 21.08 -30.57
C THR A 84 -32.74 22.40 -30.47
N LYS A 85 -32.08 23.47 -30.93
CA LYS A 85 -32.67 24.78 -31.16
C LYS A 85 -33.94 24.65 -31.99
N LYS A 86 -35.07 24.85 -31.30
CA LYS A 86 -36.27 25.60 -31.70
C LYS A 86 -36.55 25.61 -33.21
N ARG A 87 -37.55 24.84 -33.64
CA ARG A 87 -38.25 25.11 -34.90
C ARG A 87 -39.72 25.44 -34.61
N ARG A 88 -40.02 26.68 -34.96
CA ARG A 88 -41.29 27.40 -35.10
C ARG A 88 -42.54 26.55 -35.26
#